data_AF-A0AAU2J4F7-F1
#
_entry.id   AF-A0AAU2J4F7-F1
#
_cell.length_a   1.000
_cell.length_b   1.000
_cell.length_c   1.000
_cell.angle_alpha   90.00
_cell.angle_beta   90.00
_cell.angle_gamma   90.00
#
_symmetry.space_group_name_H-M   'P 1'
#
loop_
_entity.id
_entity.type
_entity.pdbx_description
1 polymer ?
#
loop_
_entity_poly.entity_id
_entity_poly.type
_entity_poly.pdbx_seq_one_letter_code
_entity_poly.pdbx_strand_id
1 'polypeptide(L)'
;MECESDLYEIFPGVTEAAMARCCSFFRLPGRTLYPGLADCPCRGCSLDDVTHARDVLGDILAALAPRPQAELGRHIARIDAQLLRRTLPDPRAAGHPWRREAWWRMRLYDGVADPPRRLP
;
A
#
# COMPACT_ATOMS: atom_id res chain seq x y z
N MET A 1 -15.43 -15.47 14.71
CA MET A 1 -15.60 -16.01 13.34
C MET A 1 -16.34 -14.94 12.57
N GLU A 2 -15.59 -14.01 12.02
CA GLU A 2 -16.10 -13.01 11.08
C GLU A 2 -15.30 -13.26 9.81
N CYS A 3 -15.94 -13.87 8.82
CA CYS A 3 -15.41 -13.98 7.48
C CYS A 3 -15.61 -12.60 6.84
N GLU A 4 -14.78 -11.63 7.21
CA GLU A 4 -14.76 -10.30 6.61
C GLU A 4 -14.19 -10.40 5.19
N SER A 5 -15.06 -10.82 4.28
CA SER A 5 -15.09 -10.46 2.86
C SER A 5 -13.75 -10.11 2.19
N ASP A 6 -12.82 -11.08 2.10
CA ASP A 6 -11.60 -10.96 1.26
C ASP A 6 -11.91 -10.63 -0.22
N LEU A 7 -13.18 -10.70 -0.64
CA LEU A 7 -13.67 -10.39 -1.98
C LEU A 7 -14.47 -9.08 -2.08
N TYR A 8 -14.75 -8.37 -0.97
CA TYR A 8 -15.48 -7.09 -1.04
C TYR A 8 -14.69 -6.01 -1.79
N GLU A 9 -13.37 -6.12 -1.79
CA GLU A 9 -12.45 -5.17 -2.42
C GLU A 9 -12.19 -5.50 -3.91
N ILE A 10 -12.59 -6.69 -4.38
CA ILE A 10 -12.38 -7.10 -5.77
C ILE A 10 -13.61 -6.75 -6.61
N PHE A 11 -13.47 -5.75 -7.49
CA PHE A 11 -14.51 -5.32 -8.43
C PHE A 11 -13.94 -5.06 -9.84
N PRO A 12 -14.77 -5.01 -10.90
CA PRO A 12 -14.28 -4.76 -12.25
C PRO A 12 -13.43 -3.47 -12.35
N GLY A 13 -12.22 -3.58 -12.92
CA GLY A 13 -11.29 -2.46 -13.07
C GLY A 13 -10.37 -2.20 -11.87
N VAL A 14 -10.55 -2.91 -10.74
CA VAL A 14 -9.74 -2.67 -9.53
C VAL A 14 -8.24 -2.90 -9.77
N THR A 15 -7.85 -3.89 -10.57
CA THR A 15 -6.44 -4.16 -10.89
C THR A 15 -5.78 -2.96 -11.57
N GLU A 16 -6.47 -2.36 -12.55
CA GLU A 16 -5.98 -1.19 -13.27
C GLU A 16 -5.91 0.02 -12.35
N ALA A 17 -6.95 0.25 -11.54
CA ALA A 17 -7.00 1.36 -10.59
C ALA A 17 -5.85 1.28 -9.55
N ALA A 18 -5.64 0.09 -8.96
CA ALA A 18 -4.57 -0.13 -7.99
C ALA A 18 -3.17 0.05 -8.62
N MET A 19 -2.95 -0.50 -9.83
CA MET A 19 -1.70 -0.29 -10.58
C MET A 19 -1.46 1.19 -10.92
N ALA A 20 -2.51 1.89 -11.39
CA ALA A 20 -2.46 3.30 -11.71
C ALA A 20 -2.13 4.14 -10.48
N ARG A 21 -2.72 3.81 -9.32
CA ARG A 21 -2.39 4.46 -8.05
C ARG A 21 -0.92 4.29 -7.71
N CYS A 22 -0.40 3.07 -7.67
CA CYS A 22 1.02 2.84 -7.34
C CYS A 22 1.94 3.62 -8.29
N CYS A 23 1.66 3.60 -9.60
CA CYS A 23 2.41 4.37 -10.59
C CYS A 23 2.32 5.89 -10.35
N SER A 24 1.12 6.41 -10.04
CA SER A 24 0.92 7.83 -9.76
C SER A 24 1.68 8.29 -8.52
N PHE A 25 1.68 7.49 -7.45
CA PHE A 25 2.38 7.77 -6.21
C PHE A 25 3.89 7.93 -6.46
N PHE A 26 4.51 7.04 -7.24
CA PHE A 26 5.93 7.18 -7.58
C PHE A 26 6.25 8.26 -8.61
N ARG A 27 5.25 8.94 -9.20
CA ARG A 27 5.50 10.14 -10.02
C ARG A 27 5.54 11.42 -9.19
N LEU A 28 5.14 11.36 -7.92
CA LEU A 28 5.24 12.52 -7.03
C LEU A 28 6.70 12.98 -6.88
N PRO A 29 6.94 14.30 -6.85
CA PRO A 29 8.26 14.85 -6.64
C PRO A 29 8.75 14.59 -5.21
N GLY A 30 10.06 14.68 -5.02
CA GLY A 30 10.70 14.49 -3.71
C GLY A 30 11.41 13.14 -3.58
N ARG A 31 12.53 13.11 -2.87
CA ARG A 31 13.34 11.88 -2.70
C ARG A 31 12.61 10.84 -1.85
N THR A 32 11.93 11.31 -0.80
CA THR A 32 11.15 10.51 0.14
C THR A 32 9.68 10.90 0.00
N LEU A 33 8.81 9.92 -0.05
CA LEU A 33 7.36 10.03 -0.12
C LEU A 33 6.74 9.40 1.13
N TYR A 34 5.57 9.91 1.50
CA TYR A 34 4.78 9.43 2.62
C TYR A 34 3.45 8.94 2.06
N PRO A 35 3.03 7.68 2.31
CA PRO A 35 1.69 7.22 2.00
C PRO A 35 0.64 8.12 2.65
N GLY A 36 -0.45 8.39 1.93
CA GLY A 36 -1.61 9.07 2.48
C GLY A 36 -2.64 8.08 2.99
N LEU A 37 -3.30 8.40 4.10
CA LEU A 37 -4.46 7.64 4.52
C LEU A 37 -5.64 8.00 3.60
N ALA A 38 -6.47 7.00 3.26
CA ALA A 38 -7.69 7.27 2.53
C ALA A 38 -8.68 8.03 3.43
N ASP A 39 -9.14 9.20 2.96
CA ASP A 39 -10.10 10.03 3.70
C ASP A 39 -11.51 9.43 3.78
N CYS A 40 -11.80 8.41 2.96
CA CYS A 40 -13.10 7.77 2.89
C CYS A 40 -12.98 6.25 2.67
N PRO A 41 -13.76 5.41 3.39
CA PRO A 41 -13.71 3.96 3.25
C PRO A 41 -14.43 3.42 2.01
N CYS A 42 -14.90 4.27 1.08
CA CYS A 42 -15.48 3.78 -0.17
C CYS A 42 -14.45 2.98 -0.98
N ARG A 43 -14.87 1.88 -1.62
CA ARG A 43 -14.01 0.96 -2.40
C ARG A 43 -13.06 1.65 -3.39
N GLY A 44 -13.49 2.74 -4.02
CA GLY A 44 -12.65 3.50 -4.96
C GLY A 44 -11.68 4.45 -4.26
N CYS A 45 -12.10 4.99 -3.12
CA CYS A 45 -11.39 6.01 -2.35
C CYS A 45 -10.34 5.37 -1.42
N SER A 46 -10.57 4.15 -0.96
CA SER A 46 -9.60 3.38 -0.19
C SER A 46 -8.30 3.16 -0.96
N LEU A 47 -8.38 3.09 -2.30
CA LEU A 47 -7.22 3.01 -3.18
C LEU A 47 -6.37 4.28 -3.17
N ASP A 48 -6.83 5.41 -2.61
CA ASP A 48 -5.99 6.59 -2.45
C ASP A 48 -4.82 6.32 -1.49
N ASP A 49 -4.96 5.36 -0.56
CA ASP A 49 -3.83 4.79 0.17
C ASP A 49 -3.05 3.82 -0.73
N VAL A 50 -1.81 4.17 -1.04
CA VAL A 50 -0.92 3.35 -1.89
C VAL A 50 -0.59 1.99 -1.28
N THR A 51 -0.60 1.87 0.05
CA THR A 51 -0.37 0.59 0.75
C THR A 51 -1.61 -0.30 0.64
N HIS A 52 -2.81 0.28 0.71
CA HIS A 52 -4.06 -0.43 0.50
C HIS A 52 -4.20 -0.89 -0.95
N ALA A 53 -3.87 -0.03 -1.92
CA ALA A 53 -3.78 -0.43 -3.32
C ALA A 53 -2.80 -1.62 -3.52
N ARG A 54 -1.72 -1.67 -2.74
CA ARG A 54 -0.77 -2.79 -2.76
C ARG A 54 -1.34 -4.07 -2.14
N ASP A 55 -2.19 -3.96 -1.11
CA ASP A 55 -2.89 -5.10 -0.51
C ASP A 55 -3.84 -5.74 -1.52
N VAL A 56 -4.68 -4.92 -2.15
CA VAL A 56 -5.62 -5.35 -3.18
C VAL A 56 -4.91 -6.08 -4.34
N LEU A 57 -3.72 -5.61 -4.75
CA LEU A 57 -2.90 -6.33 -5.74
C LEU A 57 -2.42 -7.71 -5.24
N GLY A 58 -2.16 -7.85 -3.94
CA GLY A 58 -1.83 -9.12 -3.30
C GLY A 58 -2.99 -10.10 -3.32
N ASP A 59 -4.20 -9.63 -3.02
CA ASP A 59 -5.41 -10.46 -3.00
C ASP A 59 -5.75 -10.94 -4.42
N ILE A 60 -5.65 -10.05 -5.41
CA ILE A 60 -5.79 -10.40 -6.83
C ILE A 60 -4.73 -11.42 -7.23
N LEU A 61 -3.46 -11.23 -6.84
CA LEU A 61 -2.38 -12.17 -7.15
C LEU A 61 -2.67 -13.58 -6.58
N ALA A 62 -3.26 -13.67 -5.39
CA ALA A 62 -3.62 -14.94 -4.77
C ALA A 62 -4.77 -15.66 -5.50
N ALA A 63 -5.67 -14.90 -6.13
CA ALA A 63 -6.82 -15.44 -6.87
C ALA A 63 -6.52 -15.84 -8.34
N LEU A 64 -5.35 -15.49 -8.87
CA LEU A 64 -5.01 -15.73 -10.28
C LEU A 64 -4.48 -17.13 -10.56
N ALA A 65 -4.75 -17.63 -11.77
CA ALA A 65 -4.10 -18.82 -12.30
C ALA A 65 -2.57 -18.62 -12.45
N PRO A 66 -1.75 -19.69 -12.48
CA PRO A 66 -0.29 -19.58 -12.35
C PRO A 66 0.41 -18.66 -13.34
N ARG A 67 -0.03 -18.63 -14.61
CA ARG A 67 0.61 -17.80 -15.65
C ARG A 67 0.32 -16.29 -15.45
N PRO A 68 -0.94 -15.83 -15.36
CA PRO A 68 -1.25 -14.45 -14.98
C PRO A 68 -0.65 -14.04 -13.63
N GLN A 69 -0.60 -14.97 -12.67
CA GLN A 69 0.02 -14.74 -11.37
C GLN A 69 1.51 -14.40 -11.51
N ALA A 70 2.28 -15.15 -12.30
CA ALA A 70 3.69 -14.85 -12.53
C ALA A 70 3.92 -13.49 -13.21
N GLU A 71 3.02 -13.08 -14.11
CA GLU A 71 3.08 -11.77 -14.75
C GLU A 71 2.82 -10.64 -13.75
N LEU A 72 1.70 -10.70 -13.02
CA LEU A 72 1.35 -9.71 -12.01
C LEU A 72 2.40 -9.64 -10.88
N GLY A 73 2.92 -10.78 -10.45
CA GLY A 73 3.96 -10.86 -9.42
C GLY A 73 5.23 -10.08 -9.78
N ARG A 74 5.61 -10.05 -11.07
CA ARG A 74 6.75 -9.23 -11.53
C ARG A 74 6.48 -7.72 -11.45
N HIS A 75 5.23 -7.30 -11.69
CA HIS A 75 4.84 -5.90 -11.53
C HIS A 75 4.82 -5.50 -10.06
N ILE A 76 4.23 -6.35 -9.22
CA ILE A 76 4.19 -6.18 -7.77
C ILE A 76 5.61 -6.07 -7.18
N ALA A 77 6.54 -6.93 -7.59
CA ALA A 77 7.93 -6.87 -7.12
C ALA A 77 8.61 -5.52 -7.44
N ARG A 78 8.28 -4.90 -8.58
CA ARG A 78 8.78 -3.55 -8.92
C ARG A 78 8.16 -2.47 -8.05
N ILE A 79 6.86 -2.59 -7.74
CA ILE A 79 6.16 -1.69 -6.81
C ILE A 79 6.79 -1.80 -5.42
N ASP A 80 7.00 -3.02 -4.93
CA ASP A 80 7.64 -3.30 -3.64
C ASP A 80 9.04 -2.69 -3.54
N ALA A 81 9.86 -2.85 -4.59
CA ALA A 81 11.17 -2.24 -4.63
C ALA A 81 11.10 -0.69 -4.60
N GLN A 82 10.09 -0.09 -5.23
CA GLN A 82 9.90 1.36 -5.20
C GLN A 82 9.37 1.85 -3.85
N LEU A 83 8.42 1.16 -3.24
CA LEU A 83 7.95 1.44 -1.88
C LEU A 83 9.13 1.42 -0.91
N LEU A 84 9.93 0.35 -0.94
CA LEU A 84 11.10 0.22 -0.06
C LEU A 84 12.10 1.37 -0.23
N ARG A 85 12.34 1.82 -1.47
CA ARG A 85 13.29 2.90 -1.77
C ARG A 85 12.77 4.29 -1.44
N ARG A 86 11.47 4.53 -1.63
CA ARG A 86 10.91 5.89 -1.61
C ARG A 86 10.10 6.20 -0.36
N THR A 87 9.74 5.24 0.48
CA THR A 87 9.02 5.49 1.73
C THR A 87 9.85 5.08 2.95
N LEU A 88 9.69 5.83 4.05
CA LEU A 88 10.40 5.53 5.28
C LEU A 88 9.68 4.47 6.11
N PRO A 89 10.40 3.55 6.77
CA PRO A 89 9.80 2.67 7.76
C PRO A 89 9.30 3.50 8.95
N ASP A 90 8.13 3.15 9.49
CA ASP A 90 7.67 3.72 10.76
C ASP A 90 8.49 3.14 11.93
N PRO A 91 9.22 3.98 12.69
CA PRO A 91 9.96 3.54 13.87
C PRO A 91 9.06 2.96 14.96
N ARG A 92 7.80 3.42 15.07
CA ARG A 92 6.85 2.94 16.09
C ARG A 92 6.30 1.56 15.77
N ALA A 93 6.27 1.19 14.50
CA ALA A 93 5.91 -0.15 14.05
C ALA A 93 7.02 -1.21 14.30
N ALA A 94 8.17 -0.84 14.88
CA ALA A 94 9.32 -1.74 15.13
C ALA A 94 9.00 -3.01 15.95
N GLY A 95 7.99 -2.96 16.81
CA GLY A 95 7.64 -4.07 17.72
C GLY A 95 6.52 -4.99 17.24
N HIS A 96 5.95 -4.79 16.05
CA HIS A 96 4.74 -5.52 15.64
C HIS A 96 5.08 -6.91 15.06
N PRO A 97 4.48 -8.01 15.55
CA PRO A 97 4.82 -9.38 15.10
C PRO A 97 4.50 -9.64 13.62
N TRP A 98 3.54 -8.93 13.05
CA TRP A 98 3.13 -9.02 11.64
C TRP A 98 4.11 -8.35 10.66
N ARG A 99 5.31 -7.97 11.14
CA ARG A 99 6.33 -7.19 10.43
C ARG A 99 6.76 -7.77 9.08
N ARG A 100 6.76 -9.09 8.96
CA ARG A 100 7.29 -9.79 7.78
C ARG A 100 6.26 -9.92 6.65
N GLU A 101 4.98 -10.01 7.01
CA GLU A 101 3.93 -10.40 6.07
C GLU A 101 3.35 -9.20 5.31
N ALA A 102 3.27 -8.03 5.94
CA ALA A 102 2.74 -6.81 5.30
C ALA A 102 3.66 -5.60 5.54
N TRP A 103 4.95 -5.72 5.21
CA TRP A 103 5.95 -4.71 5.57
C TRP A 103 5.64 -3.30 5.06
N TRP A 104 4.94 -3.20 3.93
CA TRP A 104 4.54 -1.95 3.28
C TRP A 104 3.50 -1.17 4.08
N ARG A 105 2.73 -1.81 4.97
CA ARG A 105 1.80 -1.13 5.89
C ARG A 105 2.49 -0.40 7.04
N MET A 106 3.77 -0.70 7.29
CA MET A 106 4.53 -0.06 8.37
C MET A 106 5.43 1.05 7.84
N ARG A 107 4.87 1.86 6.96
CA ARG A 107 5.52 3.05 6.43
C ARG A 107 5.03 4.26 7.17
N LEU A 108 5.88 5.28 7.22
CA LEU A 108 5.51 6.54 7.84
C LEU A 108 4.54 7.27 6.90
N TYR A 109 3.30 7.47 7.35
CA TYR A 109 2.25 8.15 6.58
C TYR A 109 2.38 9.67 6.68
N ASP A 110 1.79 10.37 5.71
CA ASP A 110 1.50 11.79 5.87
C ASP A 110 0.55 12.00 7.05
N GLY A 111 0.59 13.18 7.67
CA GLY A 111 -0.25 13.45 8.83
C GLY A 111 0.13 12.72 10.14
N VAL A 112 1.14 11.83 10.16
CA VAL A 112 1.82 11.44 11.41
C VAL A 112 2.66 12.64 11.85
N ALA A 113 1.97 13.59 12.49
CA ALA A 113 2.54 14.83 12.97
C ALA A 113 3.88 14.60 13.69
N ASP A 114 4.84 15.44 13.38
CA ASP A 114 5.93 15.73 14.29
C ASP A 114 5.33 16.41 15.54
N PRO A 115 5.56 15.89 16.76
CA PRO A 115 5.85 16.82 17.85
C PRO A 115 7.03 16.36 18.74
N PRO A 116 7.70 17.28 19.46
CA PRO A 116 7.33 18.68 19.68
C PRO A 116 8.28 19.69 19.02
N ARG A 117 7.72 20.84 18.66
CA ARG A 117 8.50 22.09 18.55
C ARG A 117 9.28 22.26 19.85
N ARG A 118 10.60 22.34 19.77
CA ARG A 118 11.38 22.99 20.82
C ARG A 118 10.95 24.46 20.84
N LEU A 119 10.15 24.84 21.83
CA LEU A 119 10.10 26.24 22.24
C LEU A 119 11.43 26.56 22.96
N PRO A 120 11.93 27.79 22.79
CA PRO A 120 13.21 28.23 23.36
C PRO A 120 13.23 28.19 24.89
#